data_AF-A0A3M1FJ54-F1
#
_entry.id   AF-A0A3M1FJ54-F1
#
_cell.length_a   1.000
_cell.length_b   1.000
_cell.length_c   1.000
_cell.angle_alpha   90.00
_cell.angle_beta   90.00
_cell.angle_gamma   90.00
#
_symmetry.space_group_name_H-M   'P 1'
#
loop_
_entity.id
_entity.type
_entity.pdbx_description
1 polymer ?
#
loop_
_entity_poly.entity_id
_entity_poly.type
_entity_poly.pdbx_seq_one_letter_code
_entity_poly.pdbx_strand_id
1 'polypeptide(L)'
;IRMAMIDFVRIFDALDDQFKDPNKFRELLRFLLMETSIVTLERCHGELKLDDFRLMFSPVEHIFALQEEDEADPLARIVRKYVETGIGLTEEPVPDAAQWEQFIRTGFFDPAKLNEAVRNSRFVADQNRPNWVKLWHWRDLADDEFNKILGEVDEEIKREVHRNTAVIKHIYAMFLWFSERGLYQKSDKTITERFQRYVQRLAEQGELKWQEDDESGYAGLGYYPVGERFGEFSRFVRERFEKQQMARLPDQANELLGDLKRDPSEFYRKLISDGGEEGEFARLPILAHLNPDYFVEALSGLHNIWLSRIILSIFKERYSKDWINRFLLPELEWLEKVKEKISEKAQEKAGVVSGQLLRDIEELIDRAIETLRKAKEVNGNR
;
A
#
# COMPACT_ATOMS: atom_id res chain seq x y z
N ILE A 1 11.90 20.53 23.46
CA ILE A 1 11.74 19.63 24.64
C ILE A 1 10.27 19.41 25.02
N ARG A 2 9.47 20.42 25.40
CA ARG A 2 8.05 20.21 25.77
C ARG A 2 7.24 19.46 24.70
N MET A 3 7.40 19.84 23.42
CA MET A 3 6.70 19.16 22.32
C MET A 3 7.17 17.70 22.17
N ALA A 4 8.47 17.43 22.24
CA ALA A 4 9.02 16.08 22.17
C ALA A 4 8.46 15.16 23.27
N MET A 5 8.28 15.68 24.49
CA MET A 5 7.64 14.92 25.57
C MET A 5 6.16 14.62 25.29
N ILE A 6 5.43 15.57 24.70
CA ILE A 6 4.02 15.37 24.33
C ILE A 6 3.92 14.32 23.22
N ASP A 7 4.76 14.43 22.20
CA ASP A 7 4.81 13.48 21.09
C ASP A 7 5.21 12.08 21.59
N PHE A 8 6.15 11.98 22.53
CA PHE A 8 6.52 10.71 23.15
C PHE A 8 5.36 10.08 23.92
N VAL A 9 4.60 10.87 24.69
CA VAL A 9 3.42 10.37 25.40
C VAL A 9 2.38 9.82 24.42
N ARG A 10 2.16 10.50 23.28
CA ARG A 10 1.24 10.00 22.24
C ARG A 10 1.68 8.65 21.68
N ILE A 11 2.97 8.49 21.43
CA ILE A 11 3.55 7.22 20.95
C ILE A 11 3.41 6.15 22.03
N PHE A 12 3.78 6.47 23.26
CA PHE A 12 3.70 5.56 24.40
C PHE A 12 2.26 5.06 24.61
N ASP A 13 1.27 5.96 24.55
CA ASP A 13 -0.15 5.61 24.70
C ASP A 13 -0.65 4.70 23.57
N ALA A 14 -0.10 4.82 22.36
CA ALA A 14 -0.44 3.99 21.21
C ALA A 14 0.20 2.59 21.24
N LEU A 15 1.14 2.30 22.15
CA LEU A 15 1.72 0.97 22.32
C LEU A 15 0.73 0.00 22.98
N ASP A 16 0.84 -1.29 22.64
CA ASP A 16 0.22 -2.38 23.37
C ASP A 16 0.79 -2.42 24.79
N ASP A 17 -0.05 -2.72 25.78
CA ASP A 17 0.34 -2.67 27.20
C ASP A 17 1.55 -3.55 27.54
N GLN A 18 1.76 -4.63 26.80
CA GLN A 18 2.94 -5.49 26.97
C GLN A 18 4.26 -4.73 26.75
N PHE A 19 4.33 -3.78 25.81
CA PHE A 19 5.55 -3.03 25.47
C PHE A 19 5.79 -1.83 26.40
N LYS A 20 4.81 -1.50 27.25
CA LYS A 20 4.91 -0.39 28.21
C LYS A 20 5.66 -0.74 29.49
N ASP A 21 5.94 -2.03 29.75
CA ASP A 21 6.66 -2.47 30.95
C ASP A 21 8.14 -2.04 30.90
N PRO A 22 8.57 -1.04 31.71
CA PRO A 22 9.92 -0.52 31.66
C PRO A 22 10.96 -1.48 32.23
N ASN A 23 10.55 -2.57 32.89
CA ASN A 23 11.48 -3.61 33.33
C ASN A 23 11.87 -4.56 32.20
N LYS A 24 10.97 -4.75 31.23
CA LYS A 24 11.18 -5.65 30.08
C LYS A 24 11.65 -4.90 28.85
N PHE A 25 11.11 -3.71 28.61
CA PHE A 25 11.30 -2.95 27.37
C PHE A 25 12.02 -1.62 27.60
N ARG A 26 12.91 -1.56 28.60
CA ARG A 26 13.67 -0.34 28.92
C ARG A 26 14.39 0.25 27.71
N GLU A 27 15.10 -0.59 26.96
CA GLU A 27 15.88 -0.14 25.80
C GLU A 27 14.98 0.34 24.67
N LEU A 28 13.85 -0.35 24.40
CA LEU A 28 12.84 0.12 23.45
C LEU A 28 12.30 1.51 23.84
N LEU A 29 11.87 1.68 25.09
CA LEU A 29 11.28 2.94 25.55
C LEU A 29 12.30 4.08 25.52
N ARG A 30 13.57 3.78 25.84
CA ARG A 30 14.67 4.74 25.72
C ARG A 30 14.93 5.12 24.26
N PHE A 31 14.92 4.14 23.37
CA PHE A 31 15.11 4.34 21.94
C PHE A 31 13.97 5.19 21.34
N LEU A 32 12.72 4.84 21.63
CA LEU A 32 11.54 5.62 21.23
C LEU A 32 11.61 7.08 21.73
N LEU A 33 11.97 7.29 22.99
CA LEU A 33 12.11 8.64 23.54
C LEU A 33 13.20 9.44 22.81
N MET A 34 14.32 8.79 22.48
CA MET A 34 15.41 9.39 21.75
C MET A 34 14.99 9.77 20.33
N GLU A 35 14.46 8.83 19.54
CA GLU A 35 14.01 9.09 18.16
C GLU A 35 12.94 10.17 18.12
N THR A 36 11.94 10.08 18.99
CA THR A 36 10.89 11.11 19.10
C THR A 36 11.51 12.48 19.40
N SER A 37 12.52 12.53 20.26
CA SER A 37 13.21 13.78 20.57
C SER A 37 13.94 14.35 19.36
N ILE A 38 14.67 13.53 18.61
CA ILE A 38 15.37 13.94 17.38
C ILE A 38 14.35 14.49 16.39
N VAL A 39 13.39 13.66 16.01
CA VAL A 39 12.39 13.94 14.98
C VAL A 39 11.56 15.19 15.33
N THR A 40 11.08 15.31 16.57
CA THR A 40 10.29 16.48 16.99
C THR A 40 11.15 17.75 17.08
N LEU A 41 12.39 17.67 17.54
CA LEU A 41 13.27 18.85 17.61
C LEU A 41 13.60 19.37 16.22
N GLU A 42 13.98 18.49 15.28
CA GLU A 42 14.33 18.89 13.92
C GLU A 42 13.10 19.39 13.15
N ARG A 43 11.91 18.81 13.38
CA ARG A 43 10.64 19.37 12.87
C ARG A 43 10.39 20.78 13.40
N CYS A 44 10.57 21.01 14.70
CA CYS A 44 10.35 22.32 15.29
C CYS A 44 11.38 23.37 14.84
N HIS A 45 12.59 22.93 14.49
CA HIS A 45 13.63 23.80 13.94
C HIS A 45 13.26 24.29 12.53
N GLY A 46 12.59 23.45 11.74
CA GLY A 46 11.88 23.86 10.52
C GLY A 46 12.74 23.98 9.27
N GLU A 47 13.97 23.46 9.30
CA GLU A 47 14.87 23.44 8.14
C GLU A 47 14.61 22.27 7.18
N LEU A 48 13.99 21.19 7.68
CA LEU A 48 13.67 20.00 6.91
C LEU A 48 12.27 20.08 6.28
N LYS A 49 12.17 19.64 5.03
CA LYS A 49 10.91 19.34 4.37
C LYS A 49 10.40 17.98 4.85
N LEU A 50 9.13 17.70 4.55
CA LEU A 50 8.47 16.47 4.96
C LEU A 50 9.19 15.22 4.44
N ASP A 51 9.58 15.24 3.16
CA ASP A 51 10.25 14.11 2.51
C ASP A 51 11.66 13.86 3.10
N ASP A 52 12.29 14.90 3.67
CA ASP A 52 13.62 14.79 4.29
C ASP A 52 13.59 13.93 5.57
N PHE A 53 12.46 13.84 6.27
CA PHE A 53 12.33 13.00 7.47
C PHE A 53 12.43 11.51 7.14
N ARG A 54 11.98 11.10 5.97
CA ARG A 54 12.16 9.72 5.51
C ARG A 54 13.62 9.45 5.15
N LEU A 55 14.24 10.41 4.47
CA LEU A 55 15.65 10.34 4.07
C LEU A 55 16.61 10.39 5.26
N MET A 56 16.22 11.03 6.37
CA MET A 56 17.00 11.08 7.62
C MET A 56 17.37 9.68 8.15
N PHE A 57 16.56 8.66 7.86
CA PHE A 57 16.79 7.29 8.28
C PHE A 57 17.40 6.40 7.18
N SER A 58 17.71 6.97 6.01
CA SER A 58 18.27 6.23 4.88
C SER A 58 19.76 5.94 5.09
N PRO A 59 20.20 4.67 5.07
CA PRO A 59 21.62 4.34 5.17
C PRO A 59 22.46 4.94 4.03
N VAL A 60 21.84 5.14 2.86
CA VAL A 60 22.50 5.76 1.70
C VAL A 60 22.77 7.23 1.97
N GLU A 61 21.79 7.95 2.53
CA GLU A 61 21.94 9.36 2.89
C GLU A 61 22.95 9.54 4.03
N HIS A 62 23.07 8.58 4.95
CA HIS A 62 24.12 8.63 5.97
C HIS A 62 25.52 8.57 5.36
N ILE A 63 25.72 7.71 4.36
CA ILE A 63 27.01 7.61 3.66
C ILE A 63 27.30 8.92 2.91
N PHE A 64 26.32 9.46 2.18
CA PHE A 64 26.49 10.72 1.46
C PHE A 64 26.74 11.89 2.42
N ALA A 65 25.97 12.03 3.49
CA ALA A 65 26.11 13.08 4.49
C ALA A 65 27.48 13.07 5.20
N LEU A 66 28.11 11.91 5.34
CA LEU A 66 29.48 11.79 5.88
C LEU A 66 30.58 12.11 4.86
N GLN A 67 30.27 12.08 3.56
CA GLN A 67 31.18 12.42 2.47
C GLN A 67 31.04 13.86 1.99
N GLU A 68 29.89 14.48 2.21
CA GLU A 68 29.60 15.87 1.85
C GLU A 68 30.51 16.82 2.66
N GLU A 69 31.32 17.67 2.01
CA GLU A 69 32.07 18.72 2.75
C GLU A 69 31.27 20.02 2.87
N ASP A 70 30.15 20.15 2.13
CA ASP A 70 29.32 21.33 2.08
C ASP A 70 28.24 21.32 3.18
N GLU A 71 28.23 22.33 4.05
CA GLU A 71 27.25 22.50 5.13
C GLU A 71 25.93 23.15 4.66
N ALA A 72 25.79 23.45 3.37
CA ALA A 72 24.61 24.11 2.81
C ALA A 72 23.35 23.22 2.80
N ASP A 73 23.49 21.89 2.67
CA ASP A 73 22.35 20.97 2.72
C ASP A 73 21.89 20.72 4.17
N PRO A 74 20.67 21.14 4.55
CA PRO A 74 20.16 20.93 5.90
C PRO A 74 20.05 19.44 6.29
N LEU A 75 19.72 18.55 5.34
CA LEU A 75 19.58 17.12 5.61
C LEU A 75 20.93 16.50 5.94
N ALA A 76 21.94 16.68 5.07
CA ALA A 76 23.30 16.21 5.32
C ALA A 76 23.85 16.70 6.67
N ARG A 77 23.64 17.98 7.01
CA ARG A 77 24.07 18.55 8.30
C ARG A 77 23.41 17.87 9.50
N ILE A 78 22.09 17.65 9.45
CA ILE A 78 21.33 17.02 10.53
C ILE A 78 21.74 15.56 10.68
N VAL A 79 21.83 14.81 9.58
CA VAL A 79 22.27 13.42 9.59
C VAL A 79 23.66 13.31 10.22
N ARG A 80 24.62 14.13 9.76
CA ARG A 80 25.99 14.14 10.30
C ARG A 80 26.02 14.40 11.80
N LYS A 81 25.31 15.42 12.28
CA LYS A 81 25.21 15.78 13.70
C LYS A 81 24.86 14.57 14.58
N TYR A 82 23.89 13.76 14.15
CA TYR A 82 23.43 12.62 14.93
C TYR A 82 24.26 11.35 14.72
N VAL A 83 24.79 11.15 13.51
CA VAL A 83 25.70 10.03 13.21
C VAL A 83 27.04 10.18 13.95
N GLU A 84 27.66 11.36 13.92
CA GLU A 84 28.95 11.63 14.58
C GLU A 84 28.85 11.55 16.10
N THR A 85 27.70 11.92 16.67
CA THR A 85 27.46 11.80 18.12
C THR A 85 27.11 10.38 18.54
N GLY A 86 26.93 9.46 17.58
CA GLY A 86 26.52 8.07 17.83
C GLY A 86 25.09 7.96 18.37
N ILE A 87 24.23 8.94 18.10
CA ILE A 87 22.88 9.03 18.65
C ILE A 87 21.85 8.70 17.55
N GLY A 88 21.25 7.51 17.66
CA GLY A 88 19.86 7.26 17.27
C GLY A 88 19.48 7.26 15.79
N LEU A 89 20.33 7.74 14.87
CA LEU A 89 20.05 7.66 13.44
C LEU A 89 20.76 6.51 12.73
N THR A 90 21.83 5.95 13.29
CA THR A 90 22.58 4.85 12.65
C THR A 90 21.92 3.48 12.80
N GLU A 91 20.79 3.42 13.49
CA GLU A 91 20.08 2.20 13.83
C GLU A 91 18.76 2.16 13.06
N GLU A 92 18.21 0.96 12.85
CA GLU A 92 16.94 0.80 12.14
C GLU A 92 15.83 1.48 12.95
N PRO A 93 15.10 2.44 12.34
CA PRO A 93 14.13 3.23 13.09
C PRO A 93 12.94 2.38 13.52
N VAL A 94 12.43 2.68 14.71
CA VAL A 94 11.27 1.99 15.28
C VAL A 94 10.39 3.04 15.94
N PRO A 95 9.27 3.45 15.34
CA PRO A 95 8.68 2.98 14.08
C PRO A 95 9.48 3.31 12.80
N ASP A 96 9.15 2.72 11.66
CA ASP A 96 9.94 2.88 10.44
C ASP A 96 9.90 4.32 9.86
N ALA A 97 10.78 4.59 8.89
CA ALA A 97 10.94 5.93 8.31
C ALA A 97 9.64 6.51 7.71
N ALA A 98 8.80 5.67 7.11
CA ALA A 98 7.55 6.11 6.51
C ALA A 98 6.46 6.35 7.56
N GLN A 99 6.44 5.56 8.62
CA GLN A 99 5.60 5.82 9.78
C GLN A 99 6.00 7.14 10.47
N TRP A 100 7.30 7.45 10.58
CA TRP A 100 7.76 8.75 11.06
C TRP A 100 7.29 9.90 10.17
N GLU A 101 7.43 9.76 8.85
CA GLU A 101 6.91 10.74 7.89
C GLU A 101 5.39 10.95 8.04
N GLN A 102 4.62 9.87 8.19
CA GLN A 102 3.18 9.91 8.46
C GLN A 102 2.86 10.63 9.77
N PHE A 103 3.61 10.34 10.84
CA PHE A 103 3.43 10.99 12.13
C PHE A 103 3.71 12.50 12.04
N ILE A 104 4.73 12.92 11.31
CA ILE A 104 5.01 14.34 11.09
C ILE A 104 3.87 15.02 10.35
N ARG A 105 3.30 14.33 9.36
CA ARG A 105 2.20 14.83 8.52
C ARG A 105 0.87 14.93 9.29
N THR A 106 0.58 13.95 10.14
CA THR A 106 -0.77 13.76 10.72
C THR A 106 -0.82 14.00 12.23
N GLY A 107 0.30 13.91 12.93
CA GLY A 107 0.42 13.98 14.38
C GLY A 107 0.08 12.68 15.12
N PHE A 108 -0.21 11.58 14.40
CA PHE A 108 -0.62 10.31 14.98
C PHE A 108 0.02 9.12 14.26
N PHE A 109 0.27 8.04 15.01
CA PHE A 109 0.57 6.73 14.44
C PHE A 109 -0.71 5.91 14.33
N ASP A 110 -0.75 5.03 13.34
CA ASP A 110 -1.66 3.87 13.37
C ASP A 110 -1.16 2.91 14.47
N PRO A 111 -1.93 2.68 15.55
CA PRO A 111 -1.50 1.80 16.63
C PRO A 111 -1.20 0.38 16.17
N ALA A 112 -1.94 -0.16 15.21
CA ALA A 112 -1.72 -1.52 14.73
C ALA A 112 -0.36 -1.63 14.03
N LYS A 113 -0.05 -0.69 13.13
CA LYS A 113 1.23 -0.65 12.41
C LYS A 113 2.39 -0.34 13.35
N LEU A 114 2.23 0.56 14.31
CA LEU A 114 3.27 0.87 15.31
C LEU A 114 3.62 -0.38 16.13
N ASN A 115 2.61 -1.08 16.64
CA ASN A 115 2.85 -2.27 17.44
C ASN A 115 3.39 -3.44 16.63
N GLU A 116 3.07 -3.52 15.34
CA GLU A 116 3.72 -4.46 14.42
C GLU A 116 5.21 -4.13 14.24
N ALA A 117 5.57 -2.86 14.00
CA ALA A 117 6.95 -2.44 13.89
C ALA A 117 7.75 -2.73 15.17
N VAL A 118 7.17 -2.43 16.35
CA VAL A 118 7.77 -2.76 17.65
C VAL A 118 7.96 -4.27 17.80
N ARG A 119 6.94 -5.08 17.49
CA ARG A 119 7.02 -6.56 17.53
C ARG A 119 8.15 -7.11 16.69
N ASN A 120 8.43 -6.49 15.54
CA ASN A 120 9.46 -6.93 14.60
C ASN A 120 10.82 -6.28 14.82
N SER A 121 10.93 -5.27 15.69
CA SER A 121 12.18 -4.58 16.01
C SER A 121 13.17 -5.43 16.79
N ARG A 122 14.47 -5.14 16.71
CA ARG A 122 15.50 -5.82 17.53
C ARG A 122 15.24 -5.85 19.05
N PHE A 123 14.36 -5.00 19.58
CA PHE A 123 14.07 -4.91 21.01
C PHE A 123 13.16 -6.03 21.56
N VAL A 124 12.52 -6.82 20.71
CA VAL A 124 11.55 -7.84 21.13
C VAL A 124 12.06 -9.25 20.78
N ALA A 125 12.78 -9.93 21.65
CA ALA A 125 13.17 -11.32 21.38
C ALA A 125 11.96 -12.29 21.50
N ASP A 126 11.17 -12.43 20.44
CA ASP A 126 10.00 -13.32 20.42
C ASP A 126 10.29 -14.61 19.62
N GLN A 127 10.16 -15.76 20.29
CA GLN A 127 10.30 -17.08 19.68
C GLN A 127 9.28 -17.33 18.57
N ASN A 128 8.11 -16.69 18.64
CA ASN A 128 7.02 -16.80 17.66
C ASN A 128 7.21 -15.89 16.44
N ARG A 129 8.33 -15.17 16.33
CA ARG A 129 8.63 -14.38 15.12
C ARG A 129 8.63 -15.25 13.87
N PRO A 130 8.03 -14.77 12.76
CA PRO A 130 8.19 -15.41 11.47
C PRO A 130 9.66 -15.58 11.11
N ASN A 131 10.01 -16.69 10.47
CA ASN A 131 11.41 -16.98 10.14
C ASN A 131 12.01 -15.95 9.19
N TRP A 132 11.22 -15.36 8.29
CA TRP A 132 11.69 -14.28 7.43
C TRP A 132 12.09 -13.02 8.21
N VAL A 133 11.43 -12.71 9.33
CA VAL A 133 11.81 -11.59 10.21
C VAL A 133 13.10 -11.92 10.95
N LYS A 134 13.24 -13.15 11.47
CA LYS A 134 14.48 -13.62 12.09
C LYS A 134 15.65 -13.54 11.11
N LEU A 135 15.43 -13.95 9.86
CA LEU A 135 16.44 -13.88 8.80
C LEU A 135 16.79 -12.45 8.41
N TRP A 136 15.83 -11.53 8.46
CA TRP A 136 16.08 -10.12 8.19
C TRP A 136 17.07 -9.53 9.21
N HIS A 137 16.95 -9.92 10.48
CA HIS A 137 17.90 -9.61 11.56
C HIS A 137 19.16 -10.50 11.55
N TRP A 138 19.64 -10.95 10.39
CA TRP A 138 20.77 -11.88 10.29
C TRP A 138 22.06 -11.42 10.99
N ARG A 139 22.25 -10.10 11.17
CA ARG A 139 23.42 -9.52 11.86
C ARG A 139 23.50 -9.89 13.34
N ASP A 140 22.36 -10.27 13.93
CA ASP A 140 22.25 -10.65 15.34
C ASP A 140 22.40 -12.18 15.53
N LEU A 141 22.49 -12.96 14.44
CA LEU A 141 22.52 -14.41 14.48
C LEU A 141 23.96 -14.96 14.50
N ALA A 142 24.19 -16.03 15.27
CA ALA A 142 25.39 -16.84 15.11
C ALA A 142 25.36 -17.60 13.76
N ASP A 143 26.52 -18.01 13.23
CA ASP A 143 26.63 -18.65 11.91
C ASP A 143 25.72 -19.88 11.76
N ASP A 144 25.67 -20.74 12.78
CA ASP A 144 24.85 -21.94 12.83
C ASP A 144 23.35 -21.62 12.95
N GLU A 145 22.98 -20.55 13.66
CA GLU A 145 21.60 -20.05 13.70
C GLU A 145 21.17 -19.44 12.36
N PHE A 146 22.03 -18.63 11.75
CA PHE A 146 21.81 -18.06 10.42
C PHE A 146 21.56 -19.16 9.38
N ASN A 147 22.45 -20.15 9.32
CA ASN A 147 22.33 -21.26 8.36
C ASN A 147 21.02 -22.04 8.57
N LYS A 148 20.63 -22.26 9.82
CA LYS A 148 19.37 -22.91 10.16
C LYS A 148 18.16 -22.09 9.69
N ILE A 149 18.09 -20.81 10.06
CA ILE A 149 16.97 -19.93 9.71
C ILE A 149 16.89 -19.72 8.19
N LEU A 150 18.02 -19.55 7.50
CA LEU A 150 18.08 -19.46 6.04
C LEU A 150 17.51 -20.72 5.37
N GLY A 151 17.84 -21.90 5.91
CA GLY A 151 17.29 -23.18 5.45
C GLY A 151 15.78 -23.29 5.68
N GLU A 152 15.28 -22.86 6.84
CA GLU A 152 13.86 -22.85 7.16
C GLU A 152 13.07 -21.92 6.21
N VAL A 153 13.55 -20.70 5.98
CA VAL A 153 12.94 -19.76 5.02
C VAL A 153 13.01 -20.30 3.59
N ASP A 154 14.11 -20.98 3.20
CA ASP A 154 14.21 -21.63 1.89
C ASP A 154 13.13 -22.70 1.68
N GLU A 155 12.87 -23.50 2.71
CA GLU A 155 11.81 -24.51 2.72
C GLU A 155 10.42 -23.89 2.68
N GLU A 156 10.19 -22.78 3.38
CA GLU A 156 8.93 -22.02 3.29
C GLU A 156 8.65 -21.52 1.87
N ILE A 157 9.68 -21.05 1.16
CA ILE A 157 9.55 -20.66 -0.25
C ILE A 157 9.30 -21.88 -1.15
N LYS A 158 9.96 -23.02 -0.89
CA LYS A 158 9.70 -24.26 -1.67
C LYS A 158 8.28 -24.79 -1.48
N ARG A 159 7.77 -24.68 -0.25
CA ARG A 159 6.40 -25.07 0.13
C ARG A 159 5.37 -24.00 -0.18
N GLU A 160 5.81 -22.87 -0.73
CA GLU A 160 4.95 -21.76 -1.12
C GLU A 160 4.08 -21.31 0.06
N VAL A 161 4.65 -21.10 1.25
CA VAL A 161 3.87 -20.81 2.48
C VAL A 161 3.27 -19.41 2.46
N HIS A 162 3.99 -18.43 1.92
CA HIS A 162 3.63 -17.02 1.99
C HIS A 162 2.60 -16.65 0.90
N ARG A 163 1.69 -15.73 1.20
CA ARG A 163 0.73 -15.16 0.20
C ARG A 163 0.86 -13.65 0.07
N ASN A 164 1.38 -13.02 1.12
CA ASN A 164 1.58 -11.59 1.20
C ASN A 164 2.72 -11.17 0.26
N THR A 165 2.42 -10.27 -0.68
CA THR A 165 3.38 -9.77 -1.67
C THR A 165 4.59 -9.10 -1.03
N ALA A 166 4.41 -8.40 0.09
CA ALA A 166 5.48 -7.72 0.79
C ALA A 166 6.49 -8.70 1.44
N VAL A 167 6.00 -9.77 2.08
CA VAL A 167 6.85 -10.83 2.64
C VAL A 167 7.65 -11.53 1.54
N ILE A 168 7.00 -11.85 0.41
CA ILE A 168 7.67 -12.47 -0.74
C ILE A 168 8.79 -11.55 -1.27
N LYS A 169 8.54 -10.24 -1.35
CA LYS A 169 9.55 -9.25 -1.77
C LYS A 169 10.73 -9.16 -0.80
N HIS A 170 10.50 -9.19 0.52
CA HIS A 170 11.58 -9.22 1.52
C HIS A 170 12.48 -10.44 1.33
N ILE A 171 11.89 -11.64 1.24
CA ILE A 171 12.69 -12.87 1.12
C ILE A 171 13.46 -12.88 -0.20
N TYR A 172 12.84 -12.40 -1.30
CA TYR A 172 13.52 -12.25 -2.58
C TYR A 172 14.75 -11.36 -2.48
N ALA A 173 14.61 -10.15 -1.91
CA ALA A 173 15.70 -9.21 -1.74
C ALA A 173 16.85 -9.80 -0.90
N MET A 174 16.52 -10.36 0.27
CA MET A 174 17.50 -10.99 1.16
C MET A 174 18.25 -12.13 0.46
N PHE A 175 17.55 -12.99 -0.28
CA PHE A 175 18.19 -14.12 -0.97
C PHE A 175 19.16 -13.67 -2.07
N LEU A 176 18.84 -12.61 -2.82
CA LEU A 176 19.78 -12.03 -3.78
C LEU A 176 21.04 -11.53 -3.07
N TRP A 177 20.89 -10.81 -1.97
CA TRP A 177 22.02 -10.25 -1.24
C TRP A 177 22.92 -11.32 -0.61
N PHE A 178 22.33 -12.37 -0.03
CA PHE A 178 23.06 -13.51 0.49
C PHE A 178 23.77 -14.28 -0.64
N SER A 179 23.14 -14.42 -1.80
CA SER A 179 23.74 -15.03 -3.00
C SER A 179 24.98 -14.27 -3.46
N GLU A 180 24.86 -12.95 -3.63
CA GLU A 180 25.94 -12.06 -4.07
C GLU A 180 27.17 -12.11 -3.15
N ARG A 181 26.98 -12.47 -1.87
CA ARG A 181 28.05 -12.57 -0.84
C ARG A 181 28.50 -14.00 -0.55
N GLY A 182 27.98 -14.99 -1.26
CA GLY A 182 28.30 -16.40 -1.05
C GLY A 182 27.75 -16.99 0.26
N LEU A 183 26.84 -16.29 0.93
CA LEU A 183 26.13 -16.75 2.14
C LEU A 183 24.96 -17.69 1.78
N TYR A 184 24.51 -17.66 0.52
CA TYR A 184 23.47 -18.55 0.00
C TYR A 184 23.89 -19.17 -1.33
N GLN A 185 23.94 -20.50 -1.38
CA GLN A 185 24.51 -21.26 -2.49
C GLN A 185 23.52 -21.47 -3.66
N LYS A 186 22.80 -20.42 -4.05
CA LYS A 186 21.96 -20.40 -5.25
C LYS A 186 22.25 -19.16 -6.05
N SER A 187 22.40 -19.31 -7.37
CA SER A 187 22.64 -18.16 -8.25
C SER A 187 21.42 -17.24 -8.32
N ASP A 188 21.68 -15.97 -8.60
CA ASP A 188 20.65 -14.94 -8.79
C ASP A 188 19.59 -15.39 -9.81
N LYS A 189 20.02 -15.97 -10.94
CA LYS A 189 19.12 -16.52 -11.96
C LYS A 189 18.16 -17.56 -11.37
N THR A 190 18.69 -18.48 -10.57
CA THR A 190 17.89 -19.54 -9.93
C THR A 190 16.88 -18.95 -8.94
N ILE A 191 17.29 -17.91 -8.20
CA ILE A 191 16.43 -17.21 -7.24
C ILE A 191 15.29 -16.52 -7.99
N THR A 192 15.60 -15.68 -8.98
CA THR A 192 14.60 -14.94 -9.77
C THR A 192 13.62 -15.88 -10.47
N GLU A 193 14.08 -16.91 -11.16
CA GLU A 193 13.21 -17.88 -11.85
C GLU A 193 12.29 -18.63 -10.88
N ARG A 194 12.77 -18.94 -9.66
CA ARG A 194 11.93 -19.59 -8.65
C ARG A 194 10.86 -18.64 -8.12
N PHE A 195 11.23 -17.43 -7.75
CA PHE A 195 10.29 -16.45 -7.20
C PHE A 195 9.26 -16.01 -8.23
N GLN A 196 9.65 -15.82 -9.49
CA GLN A 196 8.70 -15.52 -10.57
C GLN A 196 7.70 -16.66 -10.79
N ARG A 197 8.16 -17.93 -10.79
CA ARG A 197 7.25 -19.09 -10.90
C ARG A 197 6.32 -19.21 -9.70
N TYR A 198 6.82 -18.95 -8.51
CA TYR A 198 6.03 -18.96 -7.28
C TYR A 198 4.92 -17.90 -7.33
N VAL A 199 5.27 -16.65 -7.60
CA VAL A 199 4.29 -15.55 -7.74
C VAL A 199 3.31 -15.81 -8.87
N GLN A 200 3.76 -16.36 -10.00
CA GLN A 200 2.89 -16.74 -11.11
C GLN A 200 1.85 -17.78 -10.69
N ARG A 201 2.26 -18.84 -9.98
CA ARG A 201 1.34 -19.88 -9.51
C ARG A 201 0.31 -19.35 -8.52
N LEU A 202 0.74 -18.54 -7.55
CA LEU A 202 -0.17 -17.90 -6.61
C LEU A 202 -1.19 -17.00 -7.34
N ALA A 203 -0.74 -16.24 -8.33
CA ALA A 203 -1.60 -15.37 -9.12
C ALA A 203 -2.63 -16.18 -9.95
N GLU A 204 -2.21 -17.28 -10.57
CA GLU A 204 -3.09 -18.19 -11.31
C GLU A 204 -4.13 -18.87 -10.40
N GLN A 205 -3.80 -19.10 -9.13
CA GLN A 205 -4.69 -19.70 -8.13
C GLN A 205 -5.59 -18.67 -7.43
N GLY A 206 -5.41 -17.36 -7.68
CA GLY A 206 -6.18 -16.33 -6.98
C GLY A 206 -5.76 -16.11 -5.53
N GLU A 207 -4.59 -16.59 -5.13
CA GLU A 207 -4.13 -16.61 -3.73
C GLU A 207 -3.13 -15.49 -3.39
N LEU A 208 -2.65 -14.73 -4.38
CA LEU A 208 -1.73 -13.63 -4.13
C LEU A 208 -2.46 -12.52 -3.38
N LYS A 209 -1.96 -12.15 -2.20
CA LYS A 209 -2.54 -11.10 -1.35
C LYS A 209 -1.70 -9.85 -1.43
N TRP A 210 -2.27 -8.80 -2.01
CA TRP A 210 -1.63 -7.49 -2.02
C TRP A 210 -1.62 -6.92 -0.62
N GLN A 211 -0.43 -6.55 -0.18
CA GLN A 211 -0.24 -5.73 0.98
C GLN A 211 0.24 -4.37 0.49
N GLU A 212 -0.44 -3.30 0.91
CA GLU A 212 0.09 -1.98 0.73
C GLU A 212 1.41 -1.87 1.50
N ASP A 213 2.47 -1.66 0.74
CA ASP A 213 3.76 -1.19 1.21
C ASP A 213 4.06 0.12 0.50
N ASP A 214 4.75 1.02 1.19
CA ASP A 214 5.15 2.35 0.69
C ASP A 214 6.40 2.31 -0.20
N GLU A 215 6.66 1.14 -0.79
CA GLU A 215 7.85 0.78 -1.55
C GLU A 215 9.19 0.84 -0.78
N SER A 216 9.21 1.34 0.48
CA SER A 216 10.40 1.29 1.35
C SER A 216 10.45 0.09 2.29
N GLY A 217 9.33 -0.48 2.68
CA GLY A 217 9.34 -1.61 3.61
C GLY A 217 7.97 -2.17 3.95
N TYR A 218 7.97 -3.16 4.83
CA TYR A 218 6.76 -3.75 5.39
C TYR A 218 6.99 -4.23 6.82
N ALA A 219 5.94 -4.12 7.64
CA ALA A 219 5.94 -4.57 9.03
C ALA A 219 7.06 -3.97 9.89
N GLY A 220 7.41 -2.69 9.63
CA GLY A 220 8.49 -1.98 10.31
C GLY A 220 9.90 -2.31 9.81
N LEU A 221 10.03 -3.09 8.73
CA LEU A 221 11.32 -3.55 8.19
C LEU A 221 11.50 -3.01 6.78
N GLY A 222 12.63 -2.36 6.52
CA GLY A 222 12.97 -1.87 5.19
C GLY A 222 13.25 -3.01 4.20
N TYR A 223 12.88 -2.83 2.94
CA TYR A 223 13.35 -3.71 1.88
C TYR A 223 14.87 -3.58 1.77
N TYR A 224 15.57 -4.70 1.86
CA TYR A 224 17.03 -4.70 1.80
C TYR A 224 17.54 -5.94 1.07
N PRO A 225 18.46 -5.77 0.10
CA PRO A 225 18.85 -4.52 -0.56
C PRO A 225 17.77 -4.06 -1.55
N VAL A 226 17.71 -2.75 -1.79
CA VAL A 226 16.96 -2.17 -2.90
C VAL A 226 17.91 -1.97 -4.08
N GLY A 227 17.47 -2.32 -5.29
CA GLY A 227 18.23 -2.16 -6.52
C GLY A 227 17.39 -2.49 -7.75
N GLU A 228 17.98 -2.38 -8.94
CA GLU A 228 17.28 -2.58 -10.23
C GLU A 228 16.52 -3.91 -10.28
N ARG A 229 17.16 -5.00 -9.87
CA ARG A 229 16.58 -6.36 -9.82
C ARG A 229 15.39 -6.47 -8.88
N PHE A 230 15.44 -5.78 -7.75
CA PHE A 230 14.32 -5.71 -6.81
C PHE A 230 13.15 -4.92 -7.41
N GLY A 231 13.45 -3.82 -8.12
CA GLY A 231 12.46 -3.03 -8.84
C GLY A 231 11.78 -3.81 -9.98
N GLU A 232 12.53 -4.58 -10.76
CA GLU A 232 12.00 -5.48 -11.79
C GLU A 232 11.06 -6.54 -11.20
N PHE A 233 11.49 -7.20 -10.13
CA PHE A 233 10.66 -8.20 -9.47
C PHE A 233 9.40 -7.58 -8.84
N SER A 234 9.52 -6.39 -8.23
CA SER A 234 8.38 -5.68 -7.65
C SER A 234 7.33 -5.31 -8.71
N ARG A 235 7.77 -4.84 -9.89
CA ARG A 235 6.88 -4.61 -11.04
C ARG A 235 6.22 -5.90 -11.51
N PHE A 236 6.99 -6.98 -11.64
CA PHE A 236 6.44 -8.30 -11.99
C PHE A 236 5.37 -8.75 -11.01
N VAL A 237 5.60 -8.64 -9.69
CA VAL A 237 4.62 -9.00 -8.65
C VAL A 237 3.34 -8.16 -8.79
N ARG A 238 3.48 -6.84 -8.99
CA ARG A 238 2.34 -5.94 -9.19
C ARG A 238 1.53 -6.32 -10.43
N GLU A 239 2.17 -6.54 -11.57
CA GLU A 239 1.51 -6.97 -12.81
C GLU A 239 0.76 -8.31 -12.65
N ARG A 240 1.32 -9.27 -11.91
CA ARG A 240 0.66 -10.55 -11.66
C ARG A 240 -0.53 -10.42 -10.72
N PHE A 241 -0.43 -9.58 -9.70
CA PHE A 241 -1.55 -9.28 -8.82
C PHE A 241 -2.68 -8.59 -9.59
N GLU A 242 -2.38 -7.57 -10.39
CA GLU A 242 -3.38 -6.87 -11.21
C GLU A 242 -4.09 -7.83 -12.18
N LYS A 243 -3.35 -8.72 -12.84
CA LYS A 243 -3.93 -9.77 -13.70
C LYS A 243 -4.83 -10.75 -12.94
N GLN A 244 -4.42 -11.16 -11.73
CA GLN A 244 -5.25 -11.98 -10.86
C GLN A 244 -6.58 -11.28 -10.55
N GLN A 245 -6.54 -10.01 -10.17
CA GLN A 245 -7.75 -9.24 -9.87
C GLN A 245 -8.63 -9.12 -11.12
N MET A 246 -8.05 -8.82 -12.29
CA MET A 246 -8.78 -8.74 -13.56
C MET A 246 -9.49 -10.04 -13.93
N ALA A 247 -8.85 -11.20 -13.70
CA ALA A 247 -9.45 -12.51 -14.00
C ALA A 247 -10.70 -12.83 -13.15
N ARG A 248 -10.83 -12.21 -11.97
CA ARG A 248 -11.96 -12.42 -11.04
C ARG A 248 -13.11 -11.43 -11.28
N LEU A 249 -12.90 -10.36 -12.04
CA LEU A 249 -13.91 -9.34 -12.30
C LEU A 249 -15.22 -9.89 -12.88
N PRO A 250 -15.23 -10.84 -13.85
CA PRO A 250 -16.49 -11.37 -14.38
C PRO A 250 -17.38 -12.01 -13.31
N ASP A 251 -16.78 -12.77 -12.38
CA ASP A 251 -17.51 -13.44 -11.30
C ASP A 251 -17.98 -12.42 -10.25
N GLN A 252 -17.12 -11.46 -9.88
CA GLN A 252 -17.40 -10.42 -8.90
C GLN A 252 -18.45 -9.41 -9.39
N ALA A 253 -18.57 -9.19 -10.70
CA ALA A 253 -19.53 -8.24 -11.27
C ALA A 253 -20.97 -8.63 -10.94
N ASN A 254 -21.29 -9.93 -10.97
CA ASN A 254 -22.63 -10.41 -10.62
C ASN A 254 -22.96 -10.22 -9.14
N GLU A 255 -21.99 -10.45 -8.26
CA GLU A 255 -22.14 -10.19 -6.82
C GLU A 255 -22.35 -8.69 -6.56
N LEU A 256 -21.55 -7.84 -7.21
CA LEU A 256 -21.66 -6.39 -7.13
C LEU A 256 -23.05 -5.90 -7.60
N LEU A 257 -23.62 -6.49 -8.65
CA LEU A 257 -25.00 -6.18 -9.05
C LEU A 257 -26.04 -6.61 -8.01
N GLY A 258 -25.78 -7.70 -7.29
CA GLY A 258 -26.57 -8.11 -6.13
C GLY A 258 -26.54 -7.08 -5.01
N ASP A 259 -25.36 -6.51 -4.73
CA ASP A 259 -25.19 -5.43 -3.75
C ASP A 259 -25.98 -4.19 -4.15
N LEU A 260 -25.97 -3.78 -5.43
CA LEU A 260 -26.78 -2.65 -5.89
C LEU A 260 -28.27 -2.80 -5.53
N LYS A 261 -28.82 -4.01 -5.62
CA LYS A 261 -30.24 -4.28 -5.33
C LYS A 261 -30.53 -4.34 -3.84
N ARG A 262 -29.61 -4.87 -3.05
CA ARG A 262 -29.78 -5.12 -1.60
C ARG A 262 -29.38 -3.91 -0.75
N ASP A 263 -28.23 -3.32 -1.06
CA ASP A 263 -27.62 -2.20 -0.35
C ASP A 263 -26.83 -1.32 -1.33
N PRO A 264 -27.48 -0.30 -1.93
CA PRO A 264 -26.81 0.65 -2.82
C PRO A 264 -25.59 1.35 -2.19
N SER A 265 -25.56 1.51 -0.86
CA SER A 265 -24.42 2.13 -0.18
C SER A 265 -23.18 1.24 -0.24
N GLU A 266 -23.36 -0.08 -0.15
CA GLU A 266 -22.27 -1.04 -0.31
C GLU A 266 -21.70 -1.02 -1.73
N PHE A 267 -22.59 -0.98 -2.73
CA PHE A 267 -22.20 -0.82 -4.13
C PHE A 267 -21.37 0.47 -4.35
N TYR A 268 -21.76 1.58 -3.72
CA TYR A 268 -20.98 2.83 -3.73
C TYR A 268 -19.59 2.67 -3.11
N ARG A 269 -19.51 2.13 -1.88
CA ARG A 269 -18.23 1.97 -1.16
C ARG A 269 -17.24 1.08 -1.91
N LYS A 270 -17.73 0.05 -2.60
CA LYS A 270 -16.87 -0.83 -3.40
C LYS A 270 -16.32 -0.14 -4.66
N LEU A 271 -17.00 0.88 -5.19
CA LEU A 271 -16.62 1.56 -6.44
C LEU A 271 -15.87 2.87 -6.26
N ILE A 272 -15.95 3.49 -5.09
CA ILE A 272 -15.42 4.83 -4.81
C ILE A 272 -14.40 4.77 -3.67
N SER A 273 -13.33 5.55 -3.77
CA SER A 273 -12.43 5.82 -2.65
C SER A 273 -12.98 6.99 -1.83
N ASP A 274 -13.36 6.75 -0.59
CA ASP A 274 -13.83 7.79 0.35
C ASP A 274 -12.92 7.86 1.58
N GLY A 275 -12.60 9.07 2.03
CA GLY A 275 -12.01 9.32 3.35
C GLY A 275 -10.66 8.67 3.68
N GLY A 276 -9.97 8.05 2.72
CA GLY A 276 -8.68 7.37 2.92
C GLY A 276 -8.73 5.85 2.74
N GLU A 277 -9.92 5.24 2.63
CA GLU A 277 -10.07 3.84 2.22
C GLU A 277 -10.39 3.76 0.73
N GLU A 278 -9.58 3.01 -0.01
CA GLU A 278 -9.81 2.76 -1.42
C GLU A 278 -10.83 1.62 -1.60
N GLY A 279 -11.95 1.92 -2.27
CA GLY A 279 -12.94 0.91 -2.63
C GLY A 279 -12.33 -0.22 -3.46
N GLU A 280 -12.76 -1.46 -3.21
CA GLU A 280 -12.22 -2.69 -3.81
C GLU A 280 -12.05 -2.61 -5.34
N PHE A 281 -13.00 -1.96 -6.01
CA PHE A 281 -13.05 -1.82 -7.46
C PHE A 281 -12.84 -0.37 -7.93
N ALA A 282 -12.31 0.52 -7.08
CA ALA A 282 -12.11 1.93 -7.42
C ALA A 282 -11.22 2.12 -8.66
N ARG A 283 -10.21 1.27 -8.82
CA ARG A 283 -9.27 1.28 -9.98
C ARG A 283 -9.48 0.14 -10.96
N LEU A 284 -10.44 -0.75 -10.72
CA LEU A 284 -10.69 -1.92 -11.56
C LEU A 284 -11.91 -1.66 -12.45
N PRO A 285 -11.87 -2.00 -13.76
CA PRO A 285 -12.96 -1.75 -14.70
C PRO A 285 -14.11 -2.75 -14.52
N ILE A 286 -14.56 -2.97 -13.28
CA ILE A 286 -15.56 -3.98 -12.91
C ILE A 286 -16.88 -3.79 -13.65
N LEU A 287 -17.26 -2.53 -13.95
CA LEU A 287 -18.53 -2.25 -14.60
C LEU A 287 -18.55 -2.75 -16.05
N ALA A 288 -17.40 -2.85 -16.70
CA ALA A 288 -17.28 -3.41 -18.06
C ALA A 288 -17.78 -4.87 -18.16
N HIS A 289 -17.81 -5.57 -17.02
CA HIS A 289 -18.25 -6.96 -16.95
C HIS A 289 -19.72 -7.12 -16.53
N LEU A 290 -20.41 -6.03 -16.21
CA LEU A 290 -21.84 -6.05 -15.93
C LEU A 290 -22.64 -6.14 -17.22
N ASN A 291 -23.71 -6.93 -17.21
CA ASN A 291 -24.70 -6.88 -18.30
C ASN A 291 -25.45 -5.53 -18.24
N PRO A 292 -25.43 -4.70 -19.31
CA PRO A 292 -26.09 -3.39 -19.30
C PRO A 292 -27.60 -3.45 -19.05
N ASP A 293 -28.29 -4.47 -19.58
CA ASP A 293 -29.73 -4.65 -19.39
C ASP A 293 -30.07 -4.90 -17.91
N TYR A 294 -29.36 -5.85 -17.28
CA TYR A 294 -29.60 -6.18 -15.88
C TYR A 294 -29.24 -5.03 -14.94
N PHE A 295 -28.21 -4.24 -15.29
CA PHE A 295 -27.85 -3.05 -14.53
C PHE A 295 -28.94 -1.96 -14.61
N VAL A 296 -29.41 -1.62 -15.82
CA VAL A 296 -30.47 -0.61 -15.99
C VAL A 296 -31.80 -1.05 -15.40
N GLU A 297 -32.14 -2.34 -15.48
CA GLU A 297 -33.29 -2.90 -14.79
C GLU A 297 -33.17 -2.76 -13.27
N ALA A 298 -32.00 -3.08 -12.71
CA ALA A 298 -31.74 -2.92 -11.28
C ALA A 298 -31.88 -1.46 -10.83
N LEU A 299 -31.26 -0.51 -11.56
CA LEU A 299 -31.39 0.92 -11.31
C LEU A 299 -32.86 1.37 -11.33
N SER A 300 -33.61 0.91 -12.32
CA SER A 300 -35.02 1.29 -12.52
C SER A 300 -35.95 0.83 -11.39
N GLY A 301 -35.55 -0.20 -10.66
CA GLY A 301 -36.25 -0.74 -9.50
C GLY A 301 -35.88 -0.06 -8.17
N LEU A 302 -34.85 0.79 -8.13
CA LEU A 302 -34.43 1.47 -6.91
C LEU A 302 -35.42 2.56 -6.49
N HIS A 303 -35.50 2.79 -5.17
CA HIS A 303 -36.19 3.95 -4.63
C HIS A 303 -35.47 5.25 -5.04
N ASN A 304 -36.21 6.32 -5.33
CA ASN A 304 -35.68 7.61 -5.81
C ASN A 304 -34.59 8.22 -4.89
N ILE A 305 -34.63 7.91 -3.59
CA ILE A 305 -33.60 8.37 -2.66
C ILE A 305 -32.21 7.80 -2.97
N TRP A 306 -32.15 6.55 -3.45
CA TRP A 306 -30.90 5.88 -3.82
C TRP A 306 -30.39 6.36 -5.17
N LEU A 307 -31.30 6.53 -6.14
CA LEU A 307 -30.96 7.14 -7.43
C LEU A 307 -30.33 8.53 -7.23
N SER A 308 -30.96 9.39 -6.42
CA SER A 308 -30.51 10.77 -6.24
C SER A 308 -29.28 10.92 -5.35
N ARG A 309 -29.10 10.09 -4.32
CA ARG A 309 -27.98 10.24 -3.36
C ARG A 309 -26.77 9.39 -3.67
N ILE A 310 -26.99 8.19 -4.20
CA ILE A 310 -25.92 7.21 -4.39
C ILE A 310 -25.52 7.12 -5.85
N ILE A 311 -26.47 6.81 -6.75
CA ILE A 311 -26.12 6.50 -8.14
C ILE A 311 -25.54 7.72 -8.87
N LEU A 312 -26.14 8.91 -8.69
CA LEU A 312 -25.56 10.14 -9.23
C LEU A 312 -24.13 10.39 -8.72
N SER A 313 -23.88 10.13 -7.43
CA SER A 313 -22.55 10.32 -6.82
C SER A 313 -21.51 9.36 -7.42
N ILE A 314 -21.88 8.10 -7.69
CA ILE A 314 -20.96 7.12 -8.31
C ILE A 314 -20.43 7.62 -9.65
N PHE A 315 -21.32 7.98 -10.59
CA PHE A 315 -20.89 8.42 -11.92
C PHE A 315 -20.15 9.75 -11.88
N LYS A 316 -20.49 10.63 -10.93
CA LYS A 316 -19.77 11.88 -10.72
C LYS A 316 -18.36 11.65 -10.20
N GLU A 317 -18.18 10.74 -9.24
CA GLU A 317 -16.92 10.60 -8.50
C GLU A 317 -15.95 9.63 -9.16
N ARG A 318 -16.44 8.48 -9.67
CA ARG A 318 -15.61 7.40 -10.23
C ARG A 318 -14.72 7.87 -11.37
N TYR A 319 -15.25 8.70 -12.26
CA TYR A 319 -14.57 9.19 -13.46
C TYR A 319 -13.97 10.59 -13.30
N SER A 320 -14.02 11.17 -12.10
CA SER A 320 -13.59 12.55 -11.85
C SER A 320 -12.07 12.75 -11.88
N LYS A 321 -11.29 11.69 -11.67
CA LYS A 321 -9.83 11.76 -11.52
C LYS A 321 -9.13 11.23 -12.78
N ASP A 322 -8.45 12.12 -13.50
CA ASP A 322 -7.75 11.80 -14.75
C ASP A 322 -6.79 10.61 -14.64
N TRP A 323 -6.06 10.49 -13.54
CA TRP A 323 -5.07 9.42 -13.35
C TRP A 323 -5.70 8.03 -13.17
N ILE A 324 -6.96 7.94 -12.74
CA ILE A 324 -7.71 6.68 -12.63
C ILE A 324 -8.25 6.25 -13.99
N ASN A 325 -8.67 7.22 -14.82
CA ASN A 325 -9.38 6.97 -16.07
C ASN A 325 -8.64 6.05 -17.06
N ARG A 326 -7.29 6.02 -17.02
CA ARG A 326 -6.49 5.05 -17.81
C ARG A 326 -6.80 3.59 -17.50
N PHE A 327 -7.18 3.28 -16.25
CA PHE A 327 -7.51 1.93 -15.82
C PHE A 327 -8.98 1.57 -16.11
N LEU A 328 -9.85 2.57 -16.21
CA LEU A 328 -11.29 2.40 -16.44
C LEU A 328 -11.67 2.44 -17.93
N LEU A 329 -10.71 2.60 -18.85
CA LEU A 329 -10.96 2.59 -20.30
C LEU A 329 -11.82 1.41 -20.80
N PRO A 330 -11.70 0.17 -20.26
CA PRO A 330 -12.57 -0.93 -20.69
C PRO A 330 -14.06 -0.70 -20.39
N GLU A 331 -14.42 0.20 -19.47
CA GLU A 331 -15.82 0.54 -19.15
C GLU A 331 -16.47 1.44 -20.20
N LEU A 332 -15.72 2.00 -21.15
CA LEU A 332 -16.25 2.94 -22.15
C LEU A 332 -17.39 2.34 -22.99
N GLU A 333 -17.19 1.14 -23.55
CA GLU A 333 -18.22 0.46 -24.36
C GLU A 333 -19.45 0.10 -23.51
N TRP A 334 -19.23 -0.22 -22.24
CA TRP A 334 -20.32 -0.50 -21.31
C TRP A 334 -21.14 0.76 -21.00
N LEU A 335 -20.49 1.89 -20.73
CA LEU A 335 -21.14 3.18 -20.49
C LEU A 335 -21.99 3.62 -21.68
N GLU A 336 -21.48 3.44 -22.90
CA GLU A 336 -22.22 3.76 -24.13
C GLU A 336 -23.53 2.96 -24.22
N LYS A 337 -23.47 1.64 -23.97
CA LYS A 337 -24.65 0.77 -23.95
C LYS A 337 -25.62 1.10 -22.81
N VAL A 338 -25.11 1.41 -21.62
CA VAL A 338 -25.95 1.80 -20.47
C VAL A 338 -26.64 3.13 -20.74
N LYS A 339 -25.95 4.10 -21.35
CA LYS A 339 -26.54 5.38 -21.73
C LYS A 339 -27.78 5.19 -22.62
N GLU A 340 -27.63 4.42 -23.70
CA GLU A 340 -28.73 4.15 -24.64
C GLU A 340 -29.95 3.57 -23.90
N LYS A 341 -29.73 2.56 -23.06
CA LYS A 341 -30.78 1.89 -22.29
C LYS A 341 -31.42 2.79 -21.23
N ILE A 342 -30.63 3.62 -20.54
CA ILE A 342 -31.17 4.60 -19.58
C ILE A 342 -32.03 5.63 -20.30
N SER A 343 -31.62 6.09 -21.49
CA SER A 343 -32.39 7.04 -22.29
C SER A 343 -33.77 6.48 -22.66
N GLU A 344 -33.83 5.24 -23.15
CA GLU A 344 -35.09 4.52 -23.43
C GLU A 344 -35.97 4.45 -22.17
N LYS A 345 -35.38 4.04 -21.04
CA LYS A 345 -36.12 3.90 -19.78
C LYS A 345 -36.61 5.23 -19.20
N ALA A 346 -35.84 6.28 -19.37
CA ALA A 346 -36.20 7.63 -18.95
C ALA A 346 -37.37 8.18 -19.78
N GLN A 347 -37.42 7.85 -21.08
CA GLN A 347 -38.56 8.16 -21.95
C GLN A 347 -39.81 7.38 -21.56
N GLU A 348 -39.71 6.08 -21.28
CA GLU A 348 -40.82 5.27 -20.76
C GLU A 348 -41.41 5.84 -19.47
N LYS A 349 -40.54 6.39 -18.60
CA LYS A 349 -40.92 7.03 -17.32
C LYS A 349 -41.07 8.55 -17.44
N ALA A 350 -41.41 9.08 -18.62
CA ALA A 350 -41.61 10.51 -18.79
C ALA A 350 -42.73 11.04 -17.87
N GLY A 351 -42.52 12.23 -17.30
CA GLY A 351 -43.49 12.88 -16.42
C GLY A 351 -43.47 12.45 -14.95
N VAL A 352 -42.62 11.49 -14.56
CA VAL A 352 -42.41 11.10 -13.15
C VAL A 352 -41.00 11.38 -12.66
N VAL A 353 -40.84 11.57 -11.35
CA VAL A 353 -39.55 11.92 -10.70
C VAL A 353 -38.45 10.90 -11.03
N SER A 354 -38.77 9.61 -11.03
CA SER A 354 -37.80 8.56 -11.37
C SER A 354 -37.29 8.69 -12.82
N GLY A 355 -38.13 9.14 -13.75
CA GLY A 355 -37.71 9.39 -15.14
C GLY A 355 -36.79 10.60 -15.26
N GLN A 356 -37.01 11.65 -14.45
CA GLN A 356 -36.08 12.78 -14.39
C GLN A 356 -34.73 12.37 -13.79
N LEU A 357 -34.71 11.60 -12.70
CA LEU A 357 -33.46 11.12 -12.10
C LEU A 357 -32.66 10.23 -13.05
N LEU A 358 -33.33 9.43 -13.89
CA LEU A 358 -32.65 8.65 -14.94
C LEU A 358 -32.00 9.55 -16.00
N ARG A 359 -32.63 10.67 -16.39
CA ARG A 359 -32.00 11.68 -17.27
C ARG A 359 -30.80 12.34 -16.61
N ASP A 360 -30.90 12.68 -15.32
CA ASP A 360 -29.77 13.25 -14.59
C ASP A 360 -28.57 12.29 -14.55
N ILE A 361 -28.84 10.97 -14.43
CA ILE A 361 -27.81 9.92 -14.52
C ILE A 361 -27.24 9.84 -15.96
N GLU A 362 -28.08 9.89 -16.99
CA GLU A 362 -27.67 9.90 -18.40
C GLU A 362 -26.66 11.02 -18.68
N GLU A 363 -26.91 12.24 -18.20
CA GLU A 363 -25.99 13.37 -18.35
C GLU A 363 -24.63 13.14 -17.69
N LEU A 364 -24.60 12.47 -16.54
CA LEU A 364 -23.34 12.13 -15.86
C LEU A 364 -22.58 11.03 -16.60
N ILE A 365 -23.28 10.05 -17.16
CA ILE A 365 -22.69 9.01 -18.01
C ILE A 365 -22.08 9.66 -19.26
N ASP A 366 -22.76 10.64 -19.86
CA ASP A 366 -22.21 11.37 -21.00
C ASP A 366 -20.89 12.07 -20.69
N ARG A 367 -20.81 12.71 -19.51
CA ARG A 367 -19.55 13.32 -19.04
C ARG A 367 -18.48 12.25 -18.80
N ALA A 368 -18.84 11.09 -18.24
CA ALA A 368 -17.90 9.99 -18.02
C ALA A 368 -17.35 9.45 -19.35
N ILE A 369 -18.20 9.25 -20.36
CA ILE A 369 -17.82 8.82 -21.72
C ILE A 369 -16.83 9.80 -22.34
N GLU A 370 -17.13 11.10 -22.29
CA GLU A 370 -16.26 12.15 -22.83
C GLU A 370 -14.89 12.16 -22.13
N THR A 371 -14.88 12.01 -20.81
CA THR A 371 -13.65 11.92 -20.03
C THR A 371 -12.81 10.70 -20.40
N LEU A 372 -13.42 9.52 -20.55
CA LEU A 372 -12.71 8.30 -20.96
C LEU A 372 -12.21 8.36 -22.41
N ARG A 373 -12.94 9.00 -23.32
CA ARG A 373 -12.48 9.22 -24.71
C ARG A 373 -11.22 10.09 -24.75
N LYS A 374 -11.20 11.20 -24.00
CA LYS A 374 -10.00 12.03 -23.85
C LYS A 374 -8.82 11.25 -23.28
N ALA A 375 -9.05 10.44 -22.24
CA ALA A 375 -8.01 9.59 -21.66
C ALA A 375 -7.47 8.55 -22.66
N LYS A 376 -8.33 8.01 -23.54
CA LYS A 376 -7.93 7.06 -24.60
C LYS A 376 -7.01 7.71 -25.63
N GLU A 377 -7.32 8.94 -26.06
CA GLU A 377 -6.50 9.70 -27.01
C GLU A 377 -5.12 10.03 -26.47
N VAL A 378 -5.03 10.42 -25.19
CA VAL A 378 -3.75 10.71 -24.52
C VAL A 378 -2.89 9.45 -24.37
N ASN A 379 -3.50 8.31 -24.06
CA ASN A 379 -2.77 7.04 -23.91
C ASN A 379 -2.39 6.37 -25.23
N GLY A 380 -3.10 6.65 -26.34
CA GLY A 380 -2.74 6.13 -27.66
C GLY A 380 -1.57 6.86 -28.35
N ASN A 381 -1.18 8.03 -27.84
CA ASN A 381 -0.07 8.85 -28.33
C ASN A 381 1.24 8.68 -27.53
N ARG A 382 1.30 7.71 -26.61
CA ARG A 382 2.48 7.29 -25.85
C ARG A 382 2.77 5.83 -26.15
#